data_AF-A0A964BT77-F1
#
_entry.id   AF-A0A964BT77-F1
#
_cell.length_a   1.000
_cell.length_b   1.000
_cell.length_c   1.000
_cell.angle_alpha   90.00
_cell.angle_beta   90.00
_cell.angle_gamma   90.00
#
_symmetry.space_group_name_H-M   'P 1'
#
loop_
_entity.id
_entity.type
_entity.pdbx_description
1 polymer ?
#
loop_
_entity_poly.entity_id
_entity_poly.type
_entity_poly.pdbx_seq_one_letter_code
_entity_poly.pdbx_strand_id
1 'polypeptide(L)'
;MTRTIRELITNEVIYFISPLVDELLKQEKYREEFYHLTTSTDWDEAEKAINQNICVVQPDVDNLWGVYDKDNDYYTVEPTHENKIDAIREYFSDVNWDLSDYHCEVCEYWLVSEWLLNKLEDKGETVERDFMGLCIWARTTTGQSIWCDYVIQEIYSDLISKTNG
;
A
#
# COMPACT_ATOMS: atom_id res chain seq x y z
N MET A 1 10.56 0.09 27.04
CA MET A 1 9.18 -0.41 27.18
C MET A 1 8.59 -0.35 25.79
N THR A 2 8.31 -1.49 25.17
CA THR A 2 7.83 -1.54 23.79
C THR A 2 6.37 -1.13 23.78
N ARG A 3 6.04 -0.03 23.07
CA ARG A 3 4.66 0.45 22.85
C ARG A 3 3.84 -0.70 22.29
N THR A 4 2.61 -0.88 22.74
CA THR A 4 1.69 -1.89 22.17
C THR A 4 1.12 -1.43 20.83
N ILE A 5 0.62 -2.34 20.02
CA ILE A 5 -0.04 -1.98 18.75
C ILE A 5 -1.27 -1.08 18.94
N ARG A 6 -1.99 -1.22 20.07
CA ARG A 6 -3.13 -0.36 20.39
C ARG A 6 -2.69 1.06 20.72
N GLU A 7 -1.61 1.18 21.47
CA GLU A 7 -0.99 2.48 21.73
C GLU A 7 -0.46 3.09 20.44
N LEU A 8 0.10 2.30 19.50
CA LEU A 8 0.49 2.76 18.15
C LEU A 8 -0.70 3.45 17.48
N ILE A 9 -1.80 2.73 17.30
CA ILE A 9 -3.00 3.27 16.65
C ILE A 9 -3.55 4.49 17.37
N THR A 10 -3.52 4.51 18.71
CA THR A 10 -4.07 5.64 19.48
C THR A 10 -3.35 6.96 19.24
N ASN A 11 -2.04 6.97 18.94
CA ASN A 11 -1.37 8.24 18.64
C ASN A 11 -1.25 8.53 17.14
N GLU A 12 -1.24 7.49 16.29
CA GLU A 12 -0.97 7.69 14.86
C GLU A 12 -2.24 7.78 14.00
N VAL A 13 -3.37 7.22 14.45
CA VAL A 13 -4.66 7.36 13.78
C VAL A 13 -5.45 8.44 14.50
N ILE A 14 -5.75 9.52 13.80
CA ILE A 14 -6.21 10.77 14.40
C ILE A 14 -7.74 10.85 14.37
N TYR A 15 -8.35 10.66 13.20
CA TYR A 15 -9.79 10.84 13.06
C TYR A 15 -10.37 10.09 11.86
N PHE A 16 -11.61 9.61 12.01
CA PHE A 16 -12.40 9.05 10.91
C PHE A 16 -12.99 10.17 10.06
N ILE A 17 -12.62 10.26 8.79
CA ILE A 17 -12.97 11.39 7.93
C ILE A 17 -13.75 11.00 6.67
N SER A 18 -14.20 9.74 6.52
CA SER A 18 -14.98 9.33 5.33
C SER A 18 -16.13 10.28 4.99
N PRO A 19 -16.99 10.72 5.93
CA PRO A 19 -18.11 11.59 5.58
C PRO A 19 -17.68 12.91 4.92
N LEU A 20 -16.50 13.42 5.29
CA LEU A 20 -15.93 14.63 4.69
C LEU A 20 -15.42 14.35 3.28
N VAL A 21 -14.57 13.33 3.11
CA VAL A 21 -13.97 13.06 1.79
C VAL A 21 -15.03 12.55 0.81
N ASP A 22 -16.00 11.74 1.25
CA ASP A 22 -17.15 11.31 0.43
C ASP A 22 -17.96 12.50 -0.09
N GLU A 23 -18.18 13.52 0.75
CA GLU A 23 -18.90 14.73 0.34
C GLU A 23 -18.07 15.58 -0.64
N LEU A 24 -16.75 15.67 -0.44
CA LEU A 24 -15.86 16.40 -1.33
C LEU A 24 -15.75 15.72 -2.70
N LEU A 25 -15.59 14.39 -2.75
CA LEU A 25 -15.48 13.61 -3.99
C LEU A 25 -16.77 13.59 -4.84
N LYS A 26 -17.90 14.09 -4.33
CA LYS A 26 -19.10 14.37 -5.14
C LYS A 26 -18.91 15.58 -6.06
N GLN A 27 -18.00 16.49 -5.73
CA GLN A 27 -17.71 17.67 -6.54
C GLN A 27 -16.65 17.30 -7.58
N GLU A 28 -16.94 17.58 -8.85
CA GLU A 28 -16.08 17.21 -10.00
C GLU A 28 -14.62 17.66 -9.81
N LYS A 29 -14.41 18.90 -9.36
CA LYS A 29 -13.08 19.46 -9.07
C LYS A 29 -12.25 18.55 -8.15
N TYR A 30 -12.81 18.12 -7.01
CA TYR A 30 -12.08 17.31 -6.04
C TYR A 30 -11.99 15.85 -6.46
N ARG A 31 -12.95 15.36 -7.24
CA ARG A 31 -12.89 14.02 -7.80
C ARG A 31 -11.73 13.88 -8.78
N GLU A 32 -11.51 14.86 -9.64
CA GLU A 32 -10.38 14.84 -10.58
C GLU A 32 -9.05 14.95 -9.84
N GLU A 33 -8.96 15.83 -8.84
CA GLU A 33 -7.76 16.06 -8.03
C GLU A 33 -7.38 14.82 -7.19
N PHE A 34 -8.36 14.20 -6.53
CA PHE A 34 -8.16 13.10 -5.60
C PHE A 34 -8.71 11.77 -6.11
N TYR A 35 -8.73 11.56 -7.43
CA TYR A 35 -9.27 10.34 -8.04
C TYR A 35 -8.62 9.06 -7.51
N HIS A 36 -7.31 9.11 -7.24
CA HIS A 36 -6.55 7.98 -6.71
C HIS A 36 -7.06 7.49 -5.35
N LEU A 37 -7.74 8.33 -4.56
CA LEU A 37 -8.34 7.93 -3.29
C LEU A 37 -9.59 7.05 -3.46
N THR A 38 -10.13 6.91 -4.68
CA THR A 38 -11.36 6.14 -4.93
C THR A 38 -11.11 4.64 -5.15
N THR A 39 -9.86 4.25 -5.37
CA THR A 39 -9.47 2.88 -5.70
C THR A 39 -8.14 2.56 -5.04
N SER A 40 -8.00 1.35 -4.53
CA SER A 40 -6.70 0.81 -4.12
C SER A 40 -6.33 -0.37 -5.00
N THR A 41 -5.07 -0.79 -4.99
CA THR A 41 -4.62 -2.01 -5.68
C THR A 41 -4.37 -3.12 -4.67
N ASP A 42 -4.91 -4.31 -4.92
CA ASP A 42 -4.56 -5.54 -4.20
C ASP A 42 -3.24 -6.09 -4.75
N TRP A 43 -2.13 -5.62 -4.17
CA TRP A 43 -0.79 -6.01 -4.59
C TRP A 43 -0.50 -7.49 -4.37
N ASP A 44 -1.16 -8.14 -3.42
CA ASP A 44 -0.98 -9.58 -3.16
C ASP A 44 -1.64 -10.41 -4.27
N GLU A 45 -2.83 -10.03 -4.73
CA GLU A 45 -3.47 -10.67 -5.90
C GLU A 45 -2.72 -10.37 -7.20
N ALA A 46 -2.20 -9.16 -7.37
CA ALA A 46 -1.35 -8.82 -8.52
C ALA A 46 -0.07 -9.67 -8.54
N GLU A 47 0.61 -9.82 -7.41
CA GLU A 47 1.77 -10.70 -7.27
C GLU A 47 1.42 -12.17 -7.54
N LYS A 48 0.27 -12.66 -7.06
CA LYS A 48 -0.20 -14.03 -7.35
C LYS A 48 -0.37 -14.27 -8.85
N ALA A 49 -0.86 -13.29 -9.61
CA ALA A 49 -1.01 -13.40 -11.04
C ALA A 49 0.34 -13.51 -11.77
N ILE A 50 1.34 -12.74 -11.33
CA ILE A 50 2.73 -12.87 -11.81
C ILE A 50 3.25 -14.29 -11.53
N ASN A 51 3.05 -14.76 -10.28
CA ASN A 51 3.51 -16.07 -9.82
C ASN A 51 2.88 -17.25 -10.57
N GLN A 52 1.64 -17.10 -11.06
CA GLN A 52 0.98 -18.10 -11.89
C GLN A 52 1.58 -18.19 -13.30
N ASN A 53 2.23 -17.12 -13.77
CA ASN A 53 2.92 -17.07 -15.06
C ASN A 53 4.40 -17.47 -14.97
N ILE A 54 4.78 -18.28 -13.97
CA ILE A 54 6.13 -18.84 -13.78
C ILE A 54 7.19 -17.80 -13.38
N CYS A 55 6.86 -16.52 -13.47
CA CYS A 55 7.62 -15.40 -12.93
C CYS A 55 7.54 -15.38 -11.40
N VAL A 56 8.53 -14.80 -10.71
CA VAL A 56 8.49 -14.57 -9.27
C VAL A 56 9.02 -13.19 -8.93
N VAL A 57 8.27 -12.48 -8.11
CA VAL A 57 8.72 -11.21 -7.53
C VAL A 57 9.66 -11.51 -6.38
N GLN A 58 10.92 -11.08 -6.48
CA GLN A 58 11.93 -11.37 -5.47
C GLN A 58 13.00 -10.27 -5.39
N PRO A 59 13.61 -10.08 -4.20
CA PRO A 59 14.78 -9.22 -4.07
C PRO A 59 16.05 -9.95 -4.52
N ASP A 60 17.04 -9.17 -4.94
CA ASP A 60 18.40 -9.65 -5.20
C ASP A 60 19.29 -9.61 -3.95
N VAL A 61 20.60 -9.76 -4.16
CA VAL A 61 21.61 -9.74 -3.07
C VAL A 61 21.75 -8.36 -2.41
N ASP A 62 21.38 -7.29 -3.11
CA ASP A 62 21.42 -5.91 -2.63
C ASP A 62 20.07 -5.47 -2.02
N ASN A 63 19.09 -6.38 -1.93
CA ASN A 63 17.71 -6.15 -1.50
C ASN A 63 16.90 -5.24 -2.44
N LEU A 64 17.27 -5.18 -3.71
CA LEU A 64 16.49 -4.51 -4.75
C LEU A 64 15.53 -5.52 -5.39
N TRP A 65 14.29 -5.10 -5.60
CA TRP A 65 13.20 -5.93 -6.07
C TRP A 65 13.13 -5.95 -7.59
N GLY A 66 12.95 -7.16 -8.13
CA GLY A 66 12.72 -7.41 -9.55
C GLY A 66 11.74 -8.58 -9.75
N VAL A 67 11.52 -8.95 -11.00
CA VAL A 67 10.68 -10.08 -11.38
C VAL A 67 11.50 -11.08 -12.20
N TYR A 68 11.58 -12.32 -11.73
CA TYR A 68 12.43 -13.37 -12.26
C TYR A 68 11.61 -14.44 -12.98
N ASP A 69 11.92 -14.71 -14.24
CA ASP A 69 11.34 -15.81 -15.01
C ASP A 69 12.10 -17.11 -14.72
N LYS A 70 11.43 -18.06 -14.05
CA LYS A 70 12.03 -19.34 -13.66
C LYS A 70 12.29 -20.30 -14.83
N ASP A 71 11.54 -20.17 -15.92
CA ASP A 71 11.69 -21.07 -17.07
C ASP A 71 12.87 -20.65 -17.93
N ASN A 72 13.06 -19.34 -18.08
CA ASN A 72 14.08 -18.78 -18.95
C ASN A 72 15.36 -18.31 -18.21
N ASP A 73 15.37 -18.35 -16.88
CA ASP A 73 16.53 -18.07 -16.03
C ASP A 73 17.06 -16.62 -16.18
N TYR A 74 16.15 -15.65 -16.29
CA TYR A 74 16.48 -14.24 -16.39
C TYR A 74 15.44 -13.33 -15.71
N TYR A 75 15.82 -12.08 -15.43
CA TYR A 75 14.91 -11.07 -14.89
C TYR A 75 14.06 -10.43 -16.00
N THR A 76 12.74 -10.59 -15.93
CA THR A 76 11.81 -9.85 -16.79
C THR A 76 11.71 -8.39 -16.36
N VAL A 77 11.89 -8.13 -15.05
CA VAL A 77 12.12 -6.81 -14.48
C VAL A 77 13.40 -6.89 -13.66
N GLU A 78 14.40 -6.09 -14.03
CA GLU A 78 15.69 -6.06 -13.34
C GLU A 78 15.51 -5.61 -11.88
N PRO A 79 16.28 -6.19 -10.93
CA PRO A 79 16.18 -5.86 -9.51
C PRO A 79 16.79 -4.48 -9.24
N THR A 80 16.04 -3.43 -9.53
CA THR A 80 16.45 -2.03 -9.38
C THR A 80 15.54 -1.23 -8.46
N HIS A 81 14.43 -1.82 -8.03
CA HIS A 81 13.41 -1.15 -7.23
C HIS A 81 13.67 -1.29 -5.72
N GLU A 82 13.53 -0.22 -4.96
CA GLU A 82 13.71 -0.27 -3.50
C GLU A 82 12.55 -1.02 -2.80
N ASN A 83 11.40 -1.16 -3.46
CA ASN A 83 10.23 -1.84 -2.93
C ASN A 83 9.63 -2.82 -3.94
N LYS A 84 8.92 -3.82 -3.40
CA LYS A 84 8.27 -4.89 -4.17
C LYS A 84 7.23 -4.37 -5.17
N ILE A 85 6.53 -3.30 -4.82
CA ILE A 85 5.37 -2.81 -5.56
C ILE A 85 5.78 -2.17 -6.88
N ASP A 86 6.87 -1.40 -6.88
CA ASP A 86 7.37 -0.77 -8.09
C ASP A 86 7.86 -1.84 -9.10
N ALA A 87 8.45 -2.94 -8.63
CA ALA A 87 8.78 -4.08 -9.48
C ALA A 87 7.52 -4.75 -10.07
N ILE A 88 6.44 -4.90 -9.29
CA ILE A 88 5.16 -5.42 -9.79
C ILE A 88 4.58 -4.48 -10.84
N ARG A 89 4.55 -3.16 -10.57
CA ARG A 89 4.04 -2.14 -11.50
C ARG A 89 4.78 -2.15 -12.83
N GLU A 90 6.12 -2.21 -12.79
CA GLU A 90 6.94 -2.28 -14.00
C GLU A 90 6.62 -3.54 -14.80
N TYR A 91 6.53 -4.71 -14.15
CA TYR A 91 6.20 -5.95 -14.84
C TYR A 91 4.87 -5.84 -15.57
N PHE A 92 3.81 -5.37 -14.89
CA PHE A 92 2.48 -5.19 -15.49
C PHE A 92 2.51 -4.24 -16.69
N SER A 93 3.27 -3.14 -16.59
CA SER A 93 3.50 -2.21 -17.70
C SER A 93 4.18 -2.89 -18.88
N ASP A 94 5.26 -3.63 -18.64
CA ASP A 94 6.08 -4.28 -19.67
C ASP A 94 5.32 -5.38 -20.42
N VAL A 95 4.49 -6.14 -19.72
CA VAL A 95 3.63 -7.17 -20.34
C VAL A 95 2.28 -6.64 -20.81
N ASN A 96 2.04 -5.33 -20.66
CA ASN A 96 0.79 -4.64 -21.00
C ASN A 96 -0.44 -5.34 -20.38
N TRP A 97 -0.33 -5.71 -19.11
CA TRP A 97 -1.43 -6.21 -18.29
C TRP A 97 -2.09 -5.04 -17.57
N ASP A 98 -3.42 -5.10 -17.44
CA ASP A 98 -4.18 -4.05 -16.79
C ASP A 98 -4.21 -4.28 -15.27
N LEU A 99 -3.64 -3.34 -14.51
CA LEU A 99 -3.70 -3.35 -13.04
C LEU A 99 -5.12 -3.13 -12.51
N SER A 100 -6.04 -2.61 -13.34
CA SER A 100 -7.43 -2.36 -12.94
C SER A 100 -8.19 -3.63 -12.55
N ASP A 101 -7.77 -4.79 -13.07
CA ASP A 101 -8.29 -6.12 -12.70
C ASP A 101 -8.02 -6.47 -11.22
N TYR A 102 -7.06 -5.79 -10.59
CA TYR A 102 -6.63 -5.96 -9.20
C TYR A 102 -7.03 -4.77 -8.33
N HIS A 103 -7.89 -3.89 -8.83
CA HIS A 103 -8.40 -2.79 -8.01
C HIS A 103 -9.41 -3.30 -6.98
N CYS A 104 -9.29 -2.78 -5.77
CA CYS A 104 -10.24 -2.99 -4.69
C CYS A 104 -10.85 -1.65 -4.24
N GLU A 105 -12.06 -1.76 -3.70
CA GLU A 105 -12.82 -0.59 -3.25
C GLU A 105 -12.22 -0.02 -1.95
N VAL A 106 -12.05 1.29 -1.92
CA VAL A 106 -11.73 2.01 -0.69
C VAL A 106 -12.99 2.10 0.16
N CYS A 107 -12.91 1.56 1.38
CA CYS A 107 -14.05 1.47 2.29
C CYS A 107 -14.12 2.65 3.27
N GLU A 108 -12.96 3.12 3.74
CA GLU A 108 -12.88 4.14 4.79
C GLU A 108 -11.70 5.10 4.56
N TYR A 109 -11.86 6.35 5.01
CA TYR A 109 -10.81 7.36 4.98
C TYR A 109 -10.47 7.80 6.40
N TRP A 110 -9.18 7.75 6.71
CA TRP A 110 -8.66 8.06 8.03
C TRP A 110 -7.60 9.15 7.96
N LEU A 111 -7.73 10.16 8.81
CA LEU A 111 -6.66 11.11 9.08
C LEU A 111 -5.60 10.41 9.93
N VAL A 112 -4.36 10.41 9.46
CA VAL A 112 -3.23 9.76 10.13
C VAL A 112 -2.06 10.73 10.30
N SER A 113 -1.11 10.39 11.17
CA SER A 113 0.15 11.12 11.27
C SER A 113 0.99 10.94 10.00
N GLU A 114 1.83 11.92 9.68
CA GLU A 114 2.81 11.80 8.58
C GLU A 114 3.70 10.55 8.74
N TRP A 115 4.06 10.21 9.98
CA TRP A 115 4.88 9.04 10.27
C TRP A 115 4.17 7.75 9.84
N LEU A 116 2.90 7.58 10.20
CA LEU A 116 2.14 6.39 9.81
C LEU A 116 1.83 6.42 8.31
N LEU A 117 1.54 7.58 7.74
CA LEU A 117 1.34 7.73 6.30
C LEU A 117 2.54 7.22 5.49
N ASN A 118 3.76 7.59 5.88
CA ASN A 118 4.98 7.09 5.22
C ASN A 118 5.07 5.57 5.30
N LYS A 119 4.75 4.99 6.46
CA LYS A 119 4.80 3.54 6.67
C LYS A 119 3.74 2.80 5.85
N LEU A 120 2.56 3.39 5.68
CA LEU A 120 1.48 2.86 4.86
C LEU A 120 1.85 2.92 3.37
N GLU A 121 2.40 4.04 2.91
CA GLU A 121 2.88 4.21 1.53
C GLU A 121 4.00 3.20 1.18
N ASP A 122 4.97 3.00 2.08
CA ASP A 122 6.04 1.99 1.95
C ASP A 122 5.47 0.57 1.75
N LYS A 123 4.26 0.31 2.28
CA LYS A 123 3.56 -0.98 2.20
C LYS A 123 2.54 -1.05 1.06
N GLY A 124 2.41 0.02 0.26
CA GLY A 124 1.52 0.03 -0.90
C GLY A 124 0.10 0.47 -0.67
N GLU A 125 -0.21 0.94 0.53
CA GLU A 125 -1.55 1.44 0.83
C GLU A 125 -1.82 2.73 0.06
N THR A 126 -3.09 2.93 -0.28
CA THR A 126 -3.52 4.17 -0.94
C THR A 126 -3.53 5.30 0.07
N VAL A 127 -2.73 6.33 -0.17
CA VAL A 127 -2.58 7.48 0.71
C VAL A 127 -2.60 8.80 -0.06
N GLU A 128 -2.95 9.89 0.62
CA GLU A 128 -2.80 11.26 0.13
C GLU A 128 -2.03 12.07 1.18
N ARG A 129 -0.97 12.75 0.74
CA ARG A 129 -0.05 13.54 1.58
C ARG A 129 -0.55 14.96 1.83
N ASP A 130 -1.27 15.53 0.88
CA ASP A 130 -1.73 16.91 0.90
C ASP A 130 -3.20 17.04 0.50
N PHE A 131 -4.08 16.34 1.24
CA PHE A 131 -5.51 16.56 1.12
C PHE A 131 -5.88 17.85 1.86
N MET A 132 -5.65 18.99 1.23
CA MET A 132 -5.82 20.31 1.88
C MET A 132 -4.98 20.45 3.16
N GLY A 133 -3.73 19.98 3.13
CA GLY A 133 -2.82 19.93 4.28
C GLY A 133 -3.05 18.77 5.24
N LEU A 134 -3.83 17.77 4.85
CA LEU A 134 -4.13 16.58 5.67
C LEU A 134 -3.53 15.31 5.06
N CYS A 135 -3.04 14.43 5.93
CA CYS A 135 -2.52 13.11 5.58
C CYS A 135 -3.63 12.05 5.69
N ILE A 136 -4.08 11.53 4.56
CA ILE A 136 -5.19 10.58 4.47
C ILE A 136 -4.69 9.20 4.12
N TRP A 137 -5.19 8.21 4.84
CA TRP A 137 -5.14 6.81 4.44
C TRP A 137 -6.51 6.35 3.94
N ALA A 138 -6.54 5.84 2.71
CA ALA A 138 -7.69 5.20 2.08
C ALA A 138 -7.64 3.69 2.36
N ARG A 139 -8.38 3.28 3.38
CA ARG A 139 -8.41 1.93 3.93
C ARG A 139 -9.43 1.07 3.17
N THR A 140 -9.04 -0.15 2.82
CA THR A 140 -9.84 -1.11 2.02
C THR A 140 -10.69 -2.07 2.85
N THR A 141 -10.82 -1.83 4.16
CA THR A 141 -11.60 -2.67 5.09
C THR A 141 -12.50 -1.81 5.97
N THR A 142 -13.60 -2.39 6.45
CA THR A 142 -14.56 -1.68 7.32
C THR A 142 -15.10 -2.57 8.44
N GLY A 143 -15.57 -1.96 9.52
CA GLY A 143 -16.24 -2.64 10.64
C GLY A 143 -15.32 -3.40 11.60
N GLN A 144 -14.10 -3.73 11.18
CA GLN A 144 -13.04 -4.26 12.04
C GLN A 144 -12.18 -3.13 12.62
N SER A 145 -11.61 -3.36 13.80
CA SER A 145 -10.67 -2.42 14.42
C SER A 145 -9.37 -2.32 13.63
N ILE A 146 -8.84 -1.11 13.46
CA ILE A 146 -7.63 -0.82 12.67
C ILE A 146 -6.40 -1.63 13.13
N TRP A 147 -6.24 -1.86 14.44
CA TRP A 147 -5.13 -2.68 14.92
C TRP A 147 -5.18 -4.13 14.44
N CYS A 148 -6.30 -4.62 13.89
CA CYS A 148 -6.40 -5.95 13.30
C CYS A 148 -5.99 -5.97 11.83
N ASP A 149 -5.78 -4.83 11.19
CA ASP A 149 -5.40 -4.78 9.78
C ASP A 149 -4.01 -5.35 9.60
N TYR A 150 -3.85 -6.14 8.54
CA TYR A 150 -2.60 -6.81 8.24
C TYR A 150 -1.44 -5.82 8.11
N VAL A 151 -1.62 -4.73 7.34
CA VAL A 151 -0.59 -3.71 7.16
C VAL A 151 -0.16 -3.05 8.48
N ILE A 152 -1.10 -2.84 9.41
CA ILE A 152 -0.79 -2.28 10.73
C ILE A 152 0.00 -3.28 11.58
N GLN A 153 -0.37 -4.56 11.54
CA GLN A 153 0.37 -5.64 12.21
C GLN A 153 1.79 -5.78 11.66
N GLU A 154 1.96 -5.63 10.35
CA GLU A 154 3.25 -5.66 9.67
C GLU A 154 4.12 -4.47 10.07
N ILE A 155 3.60 -3.23 9.99
CA ILE A 155 4.29 -2.02 10.44
C ILE A 155 4.72 -2.12 11.90
N TYR A 156 3.84 -2.65 12.76
CA TYR A 156 4.16 -2.89 14.17
C TYR A 156 5.27 -3.93 14.35
N SER A 157 5.23 -5.01 13.57
CA SER A 157 6.25 -6.07 13.59
C SER A 157 7.63 -5.54 13.17
N ASP A 158 7.67 -4.68 12.15
CA ASP A 158 8.90 -4.01 11.67
C ASP A 158 9.49 -3.06 12.73
N LEU A 159 8.64 -2.38 13.49
CA LEU A 159 9.07 -1.51 14.58
C LEU A 159 9.72 -2.28 15.73
N ILE A 160 9.10 -3.39 16.15
CA ILE A 160 9.61 -4.17 17.28
C ILE A 160 10.85 -4.98 16.90
N SER A 161 10.98 -5.41 15.63
CA SER A 161 12.16 -6.13 15.16
C SER A 161 13.39 -5.22 15.10
N LYS A 162 13.24 -3.97 14.63
CA LYS A 162 14.30 -2.95 14.63
C LYS A 162 14.73 -2.50 16.02
N THR A 163 13.87 -2.64 17.02
CA THR A 163 14.19 -2.26 18.42
C THR A 163 15.01 -3.33 19.15
N ASN A 164 15.05 -4.57 18.62
CA ASN A 164 15.70 -5.71 19.25
C ASN A 164 17.05 -6.11 18.62
N GLY A 165 17.52 -5.36 17.61
CA GLY A 165 18.86 -5.50 17.00
C GLY A 165 19.77 -4.37 17.42
#